data_AF-A0A2A4CD63-F1
#
_entry.id   AF-A0A2A4CD63-F1
#
_cell.length_a   1.000
_cell.length_b   1.000
_cell.length_c   1.000
_cell.angle_alpha   90.00
_cell.angle_beta   90.00
_cell.angle_gamma   90.00
#
_symmetry.space_group_name_H-M   'P 1'
#
loop_
_entity.id
_entity.type
_entity.pdbx_description
1 polymer ?
#
loop_
_entity_poly.entity_id
_entity_poly.type
_entity_poly.pdbx_seq_one_letter_code
_entity_poly.pdbx_strand_id
1 'polypeptide(L)'
;MDNLLPKEFDMLEPLVAAWALPTQNERQQRRIGSSRGELRYFYDNMLPRLPSILTYLDRYPIGELPADAARLLALALSLAEVAPHIELYGGDPKVPYSFDEARFVAEHGDARL
;
A
#
# COMPACT_ATOMS: atom_id res chain seq x y z
N MET A 1 22.12 -5.94 9.11
CA MET A 1 20.77 -6.32 8.62
C MET A 1 20.62 -5.59 7.32
N ASP A 2 20.34 -6.31 6.24
CA ASP A 2 20.12 -5.69 4.94
C ASP A 2 18.74 -5.06 4.94
N ASN A 3 18.64 -3.80 4.52
CA ASN A 3 17.37 -3.10 4.40
C ASN A 3 16.51 -3.75 3.32
N LEU A 4 15.19 -3.83 3.55
CA LEU A 4 14.22 -4.42 2.61
C LEU A 4 13.82 -3.42 1.52
N LEU A 5 14.04 -2.13 1.77
CA LEU A 5 13.82 -1.03 0.83
C LEU A 5 15.15 -0.45 0.33
N PRO A 6 15.11 0.31 -0.78
CA PRO A 6 16.24 1.11 -1.19
C PRO A 6 16.61 2.11 -0.09
N LYS A 7 17.91 2.36 0.07
CA LYS A 7 18.46 3.18 1.18
C LYS A 7 17.81 4.55 1.35
N GLU A 8 17.40 5.18 0.25
CA GLU A 8 16.73 6.50 0.28
C GLU A 8 15.33 6.46 0.91
N PHE A 9 14.76 5.27 1.14
CA PHE A 9 13.44 5.03 1.75
C PHE A 9 13.50 4.29 3.09
N ASP A 10 14.66 4.23 3.76
CA ASP A 10 14.87 3.53 5.04
C ASP A 10 13.86 3.94 6.13
N MET A 11 13.37 5.19 6.09
CA MET A 11 12.36 5.67 7.04
C MET A 11 11.01 4.94 6.94
N LEU A 12 10.75 4.24 5.83
CA LEU A 12 9.52 3.48 5.59
C LEU A 12 9.63 2.01 5.99
N GLU A 13 10.82 1.54 6.39
CA GLU A 13 11.05 0.15 6.85
C GLU A 13 10.04 -0.33 7.90
N PRO A 14 9.63 0.48 8.91
CA PRO A 14 8.64 0.05 9.89
C PRO A 14 7.27 -0.30 9.28
N LEU A 15 6.96 0.19 8.07
CA LEU A 15 5.69 -0.06 7.38
C LEU A 15 5.73 -1.35 6.55
N VAL A 16 6.92 -1.84 6.16
CA VAL A 16 7.08 -2.91 5.17
C VAL A 16 6.34 -4.17 5.57
N ALA A 17 6.53 -4.65 6.79
CA ALA A 17 5.93 -5.90 7.27
C ALA A 17 4.38 -5.89 7.23
N ALA A 18 3.76 -4.72 7.40
CA ALA A 18 2.31 -4.59 7.46
C ALA A 18 1.68 -4.14 6.14
N TRP A 19 2.43 -3.43 5.27
CA TRP A 19 1.85 -2.69 4.15
C TRP A 19 2.52 -2.95 2.79
N ALA A 20 3.71 -3.56 2.74
CA ALA A 20 4.34 -3.95 1.47
C ALA A 20 3.78 -5.30 0.98
N LEU A 21 2.46 -5.37 0.82
CA LEU A 21 1.74 -6.59 0.49
C LEU A 21 1.60 -6.75 -1.03
N PRO A 22 2.08 -7.86 -1.61
CA PRO A 22 2.21 -8.00 -3.05
C PRO A 22 0.88 -8.13 -3.80
N THR A 23 -0.18 -8.66 -3.18
CA THR A 23 -1.46 -8.88 -3.87
C THR A 23 -2.53 -7.87 -3.46
N GLN A 24 -3.51 -7.65 -4.33
CA GLN A 24 -4.64 -6.76 -4.07
C GLN A 24 -5.55 -7.31 -2.96
N ASN A 25 -5.72 -8.63 -2.89
CA ASN A 25 -6.47 -9.27 -1.81
C ASN A 25 -5.80 -9.04 -0.44
N GLU A 26 -4.49 -9.22 -0.33
CA GLU A 26 -3.76 -9.00 0.93
C GLU A 26 -3.89 -7.54 1.39
N ARG A 27 -3.71 -6.57 0.47
CA ARG A 27 -3.85 -5.14 0.78
C ARG A 27 -5.26 -4.77 1.22
N GLN A 28 -6.28 -5.27 0.52
CA GLN A 28 -7.68 -5.07 0.90
C GLN A 28 -7.96 -5.63 2.30
N GLN A 29 -7.55 -6.87 2.58
CA GLN A 29 -7.76 -7.49 3.89
C GLN A 29 -7.04 -6.73 5.00
N ARG A 30 -5.80 -6.29 4.75
CA ARG A 30 -5.08 -5.44 5.69
C ARG A 30 -5.83 -4.15 5.98
N ARG A 31 -6.31 -3.44 4.95
CA ARG A 31 -7.06 -2.20 5.11
C ARG A 31 -8.36 -2.40 5.91
N ILE A 32 -9.19 -3.36 5.50
CA ILE A 32 -10.49 -3.64 6.15
C ILE A 32 -10.29 -4.04 7.61
N GLY A 33 -9.21 -4.76 7.93
CA GLY A 33 -8.86 -5.14 9.29
C GLY A 33 -8.13 -4.08 10.12
N SER A 34 -7.83 -2.91 9.56
CA SER A 34 -7.09 -1.85 10.24
C SER A 34 -7.99 -0.89 11.00
N SER A 35 -7.49 -0.38 12.12
CA SER A 35 -8.10 0.73 12.82
C SER A 35 -7.91 2.06 12.08
N ARG A 36 -8.75 3.05 12.39
CA ARG A 36 -8.59 4.44 11.90
C ARG A 36 -7.19 4.99 12.17
N GLY A 37 -6.62 4.68 13.35
CA GLY A 37 -5.30 5.14 13.75
C GLY A 37 -4.19 4.54 12.89
N GLU A 38 -4.27 3.25 12.57
CA GLU A 38 -3.32 2.58 11.69
C GLU A 38 -3.39 3.13 10.25
N LEU A 39 -4.60 3.32 9.71
CA LEU A 39 -4.77 3.93 8.39
C LEU A 39 -4.19 5.33 8.34
N ARG A 40 -4.45 6.15 9.36
CA ARG A 40 -3.92 7.51 9.48
C ARG A 40 -2.40 7.50 9.54
N TYR A 41 -1.83 6.67 10.40
CA TYR A 41 -0.38 6.56 10.56
C TYR A 41 0.31 6.15 9.26
N PHE A 42 -0.25 5.15 8.55
CA PHE A 42 0.28 4.73 7.26
C PHE A 42 0.18 5.84 6.22
N TYR A 43 -0.99 6.47 6.08
CA TYR A 43 -1.23 7.55 5.13
C TYR A 43 -0.29 8.74 5.34
N ASP A 44 -0.17 9.22 6.58
CA ASP A 44 0.66 10.41 6.90
C ASP A 44 2.15 10.14 6.63
N ASN A 45 2.59 8.89 6.77
CA ASN A 45 3.97 8.50 6.44
C ASN A 45 4.20 8.24 4.95
N MET A 46 3.18 7.82 4.20
CA MET A 46 3.34 7.47 2.79
C MET A 46 3.09 8.64 1.85
N LEU A 47 2.04 9.44 2.07
CA LEU A 47 1.60 10.47 1.12
C LEU A 47 2.71 11.45 0.76
N PRO A 48 3.49 12.04 1.71
CA PRO A 48 4.52 13.01 1.35
C PRO A 48 5.69 12.41 0.55
N ARG A 49 5.83 11.07 0.56
CA ARG A 49 6.94 10.34 -0.07
C ARG A 49 6.54 9.80 -1.44
N LEU A 50 5.24 9.73 -1.76
CA LEU A 50 4.74 9.15 -3.01
C LEU A 50 5.40 9.75 -4.26
N PRO A 51 5.58 11.08 -4.43
CA PRO A 51 6.23 11.62 -5.62
C PRO A 51 7.66 11.11 -5.83
N SER A 52 8.45 11.03 -4.75
CA SER A 52 9.82 10.51 -4.79
C SER A 52 9.85 9.01 -5.05
N ILE A 53 8.90 8.25 -4.48
CA ILE A 53 8.74 6.81 -4.74
C ILE A 53 8.46 6.57 -6.22
N LEU A 54 7.49 7.28 -6.81
CA LEU A 54 7.15 7.12 -8.23
C LEU A 54 8.34 7.49 -9.13
N THR A 55 9.03 8.59 -8.83
CA THR A 55 10.27 8.99 -9.54
C THR A 55 11.37 7.93 -9.42
N TYR A 56 11.47 7.21 -8.30
CA TYR A 56 12.40 6.09 -8.15
C TYR A 56 12.00 4.89 -9.00
N LEU A 57 10.72 4.53 -8.98
CA LEU A 57 10.17 3.37 -9.69
C LEU A 57 10.23 3.56 -11.22
N ASP A 58 10.06 4.78 -11.72
CA ASP A 58 10.14 5.13 -13.15
C ASP A 58 11.53 4.85 -13.79
N ARG A 59 12.55 4.55 -12.98
CA ARG A 59 13.88 4.16 -13.45
C ARG A 59 13.92 2.72 -14.00
N TYR A 60 12.92 1.91 -13.71
CA TYR A 60 12.87 0.50 -14.07
C TYR A 60 11.84 0.23 -15.17
N PRO A 61 12.13 -0.66 -16.14
CA PRO A 61 11.12 -1.13 -17.08
C PRO A 61 9.94 -1.82 -16.37
N ILE A 62 8.77 -1.79 -16.99
CA ILE A 62 7.58 -2.51 -16.50
C ILE A 62 7.90 -4.00 -16.41
N GLY A 63 7.67 -4.60 -15.23
CA GLY A 63 7.92 -6.02 -14.98
C GLY A 63 9.37 -6.37 -14.60
N GLU A 64 10.26 -5.38 -14.52
CA GLU A 64 11.69 -5.58 -14.24
C GLU A 64 12.14 -4.89 -12.94
N LEU A 65 11.29 -4.90 -11.90
CA LEU A 65 11.62 -4.33 -10.60
C LEU A 65 12.49 -5.27 -9.77
N PRO A 66 13.62 -4.80 -9.21
CA PRO A 66 14.34 -5.54 -8.17
C PRO A 66 13.47 -5.66 -6.91
N ALA A 67 13.81 -6.63 -6.04
CA ALA A 67 12.96 -7.02 -4.92
C ALA A 67 12.66 -5.87 -3.92
N ASP A 68 13.61 -4.96 -3.71
CA ASP A 68 13.46 -3.78 -2.86
C ASP A 68 12.52 -2.73 -3.49
N ALA A 69 12.66 -2.47 -4.78
CA ALA A 69 11.76 -1.61 -5.54
C ALA A 69 10.35 -2.20 -5.65
N ALA A 70 10.22 -3.52 -5.78
CA ALA A 70 8.91 -4.20 -5.79
C ALA A 70 8.16 -4.03 -4.45
N ARG A 71 8.86 -4.07 -3.31
CA ARG A 71 8.26 -3.76 -2.00
C ARG A 71 7.85 -2.30 -1.89
N LEU A 72 8.65 -1.39 -2.46
CA LEU A 72 8.32 0.03 -2.50
C LEU A 72 7.07 0.30 -3.35
N LEU A 73 6.93 -0.37 -4.50
CA LEU A 73 5.71 -0.35 -5.31
C LEU A 73 4.51 -0.89 -4.51
N ALA A 74 4.68 -2.00 -3.79
CA ALA A 74 3.61 -2.55 -2.96
C ALA A 74 3.13 -1.56 -1.88
N LEU A 75 4.03 -0.80 -1.26
CA LEU A 75 3.67 0.29 -0.35
C LEU A 75 2.87 1.41 -1.06
N ALA A 76 3.29 1.81 -2.27
CA ALA A 76 2.56 2.82 -3.05
C ALA A 76 1.15 2.35 -3.45
N LEU A 77 1.01 1.08 -3.82
CA LEU A 77 -0.29 0.46 -4.11
C LEU A 77 -1.19 0.41 -2.86
N SER A 78 -0.63 0.07 -1.70
CA SER A 78 -1.35 0.15 -0.42
C SER A 78 -1.82 1.57 -0.13
N LEU A 79 -1.00 2.60 -0.42
CA LEU A 79 -1.44 3.99 -0.26
C LEU A 79 -2.63 4.31 -1.18
N ALA A 80 -2.59 3.90 -2.45
CA ALA A 80 -3.70 4.12 -3.37
C ALA A 80 -5.02 3.51 -2.85
N GLU A 81 -4.94 2.37 -2.16
CA GLU A 81 -6.08 1.69 -1.55
C GLU A 81 -6.51 2.29 -0.20
N VAL A 82 -5.62 2.95 0.55
CA VAL A 82 -5.90 3.55 1.87
C VAL A 82 -6.34 5.01 1.76
N ALA A 83 -5.81 5.78 0.81
CA ALA A 83 -6.04 7.22 0.70
C ALA A 83 -7.53 7.63 0.68
N PRO A 84 -8.43 6.97 -0.09
CA PRO A 84 -9.85 7.33 -0.09
C PRO A 84 -10.51 7.19 1.29
N HIS A 85 -10.07 6.20 2.07
CA HIS A 85 -10.62 5.96 3.41
C HIS A 85 -10.27 7.07 4.39
N ILE A 86 -9.12 7.69 4.19
CA ILE A 86 -8.64 8.80 4.98
C ILE A 86 -9.22 10.14 4.51
N GLU A 87 -9.27 10.36 3.20
CA GLU A 87 -9.63 11.64 2.58
C GLU A 87 -11.14 11.84 2.50
N LEU A 88 -11.88 10.75 2.23
CA LEU A 88 -13.31 10.82 1.89
C LEU A 88 -14.20 10.14 2.94
N TYR A 89 -13.72 9.08 3.59
CA TYR A 89 -14.53 8.25 4.50
C TYR A 89 -14.25 8.47 5.99
N GLY A 90 -13.58 9.57 6.35
CA GLY A 90 -13.34 9.94 7.76
C GLY A 90 -12.51 8.91 8.54
N GLY A 91 -11.72 8.11 7.85
CA GLY A 91 -10.91 7.03 8.40
C GLY A 91 -11.68 5.75 8.73
N ASP A 92 -12.85 5.53 8.13
CA ASP A 92 -13.50 4.22 8.14
C ASP A 92 -12.74 3.24 7.21
N PRO A 93 -12.34 2.05 7.65
CA PRO A 93 -11.63 1.07 6.83
C PRO A 93 -12.48 0.46 5.70
N LYS A 94 -13.80 0.70 5.72
CA LYS A 94 -14.76 0.29 4.69
C LYS A 94 -15.36 1.50 3.99
N VAL A 95 -16.08 1.27 2.90
CA VAL A 95 -16.89 2.31 2.24
C VAL A 95 -18.24 2.49 2.97
N PRO A 96 -18.52 3.66 3.59
CA PRO A 96 -19.77 3.88 4.32
C PRO A 96 -21.00 3.75 3.41
N TYR A 97 -22.06 3.12 3.93
CA TYR A 97 -23.34 2.90 3.22
C TYR A 97 -23.23 2.12 1.90
N SER A 98 -22.14 1.37 1.71
CA SER A 98 -21.94 0.49 0.56
C SER A 98 -22.34 -0.97 0.88
N PHE A 99 -22.13 -1.85 -0.09
CA PHE A 99 -22.20 -3.30 0.09
C PHE A 99 -21.00 -3.79 0.93
N ASP A 100 -21.13 -5.00 1.47
CA ASP A 100 -19.98 -5.68 2.09
C ASP A 100 -18.92 -6.00 1.03
N GLU A 101 -17.74 -5.38 1.15
CA GLU A 101 -16.61 -5.55 0.23
C GLU A 101 -16.17 -7.01 0.08
N ALA A 102 -16.37 -7.85 1.11
CA ALA A 102 -16.06 -9.28 1.04
C ALA A 102 -16.89 -10.05 0.00
N ARG A 103 -17.97 -9.44 -0.52
CA ARG A 103 -18.81 -10.03 -1.58
C ARG A 103 -18.27 -9.78 -2.98
N PHE A 104 -17.26 -8.92 -3.14
CA PHE A 104 -16.57 -8.69 -4.41
C PHE A 104 -15.34 -9.59 -4.49
N VAL A 105 -15.50 -10.73 -5.16
CA VAL A 105 -14.39 -11.67 -5.40
C VAL A 105 -13.62 -11.21 -6.64
N ALA A 106 -12.38 -10.77 -6.45
CA ALA A 106 -11.51 -10.34 -7.53
C ALA A 106 -11.00 -11.54 -8.35
N GLU A 107 -11.14 -11.48 -9.67
CA GLU A 107 -10.64 -12.52 -10.59
C GLU A 107 -9.10 -12.63 -10.58
N HIS A 108 -8.42 -11.53 -10.30
CA HIS A 108 -6.95 -11.44 -10.28
C HIS A 108 -6.41 -10.92 -8.93
N GLY A 109 -7.20 -11.01 -7.86
CA GLY A 109 -6.85 -10.44 -6.57
C GLY A 109 -5.57 -11.01 -5.94
N ASP A 110 -5.20 -12.24 -6.31
CA ASP A 110 -4.00 -12.94 -5.83
C ASP A 110 -2.80 -12.81 -6.79
N ALA A 111 -2.98 -12.17 -7.94
CA ALA A 111 -1.88 -11.93 -8.86
C ALA A 111 -0.88 -10.93 -8.25
N ARG A 112 0.41 -11.22 -8.42
CA ARG A 112 1.48 -10.27 -8.12
C ARG A 112 1.71 -9.42 -9.37
N LEU A 113 1.80 -8.10 -9.19
CA LEU A 113 2.26 -7.18 -10.22
C LEU A 113 3.76 -7.29 -10.43
#